data_AF-A0A6L8N4H6-F1
#
_entry.id   AF-A0A6L8N4H6-F1
#
_cell.length_a   1.000
_cell.length_b   1.000
_cell.length_c   1.000
_cell.angle_alpha   90.00
_cell.angle_beta   90.00
_cell.angle_gamma   90.00
#
_symmetry.space_group_name_H-M   'P 1'
#
loop_
_entity.id
_entity.type
_entity.pdbx_description
1 polymer ?
#
loop_
_entity_poly.entity_id
_entity_poly.type
_entity_poly.pdbx_seq_one_letter_code
_entity_poly.pdbx_strand_id
1 'polypeptide(L)'
;MVTTALRAYDCWAAARTRDSTEPISLGTRTAPSPRLALRWLRNRTAAITAQLDPPYARPGRDWLTDEAEQEEALALLATGHAYRVTLHDDQTTYVIAATPPRTAAW
;
A
#
# COMPACT_ATOMS: atom_id res chain seq x y z
N MET A 1 18.37 -22.72 17.13
CA MET A 1 17.13 -22.84 16.34
C MET A 1 17.11 -21.67 15.38
N VAL A 2 17.22 -21.93 14.07
CA VAL A 2 17.13 -20.88 13.05
C VAL A 2 15.66 -20.77 12.68
N THR A 3 14.97 -19.73 13.16
CA THR A 3 13.64 -19.38 12.68
C THR A 3 13.81 -18.93 11.24
N THR A 4 13.48 -19.78 10.28
CA THR A 4 13.39 -19.37 8.88
C THR A 4 12.29 -18.32 8.82
N ALA A 5 12.66 -17.04 8.77
CA ALA A 5 11.69 -15.97 8.59
C ALA A 5 11.01 -16.23 7.24
N LEU A 6 9.70 -16.54 7.28
CA LEU A 6 8.90 -16.61 6.08
C LEU A 6 9.07 -15.28 5.35
N ARG A 7 9.53 -15.34 4.09
CA ARG A 7 9.68 -14.18 3.21
C ARG A 7 8.27 -13.61 2.98
N ALA A 8 7.89 -12.61 3.77
CA ALA A 8 6.58 -11.95 3.69
C ALA A 8 6.72 -10.52 3.16
N TYR A 9 5.69 -10.07 2.47
CA TYR A 9 5.55 -8.69 2.02
C TYR A 9 5.19 -7.81 3.20
N ASP A 10 5.94 -6.75 3.41
CA ASP A 10 5.63 -5.73 4.40
C ASP A 10 4.67 -4.71 3.78
N CYS A 11 3.44 -4.69 4.28
CA CYS A 11 2.41 -3.77 3.83
C CYS A 11 2.18 -2.72 4.92
N TRP A 12 2.10 -1.45 4.53
CA TRP A 12 1.94 -0.35 5.47
C TRP A 12 1.26 0.85 4.83
N ALA A 13 0.57 1.65 5.64
CA ALA A 13 -0.02 2.90 5.21
C ALA A 13 0.26 3.99 6.23
N ALA A 14 0.44 5.21 5.74
CA ALA A 14 0.64 6.38 6.59
C ALA A 14 0.02 7.63 5.98
N ALA A 15 -0.43 8.54 6.84
CA ALA A 15 -0.79 9.90 6.48
C ALA A 15 0.37 10.82 6.87
N ARG A 16 0.77 11.70 5.95
CA ARG A 16 1.69 12.80 6.22
C ARG A 16 0.94 14.11 6.01
N THR A 17 0.63 14.78 7.11
CA THR A 17 0.06 16.13 7.10
C THR A 17 1.20 17.15 6.96
N ARG A 18 0.97 18.22 6.21
CA ARG A 18 1.94 19.29 5.93
C ARG A 18 2.62 19.83 7.20
N ASP A 19 1.85 20.01 8.27
CA ASP A 19 2.32 20.65 9.51
C ASP A 19 2.83 19.65 10.55
N SER A 20 2.85 18.35 10.22
CA SER A 20 3.28 17.29 11.14
C SER A 20 4.67 16.76 10.76
N THR A 21 5.58 16.76 11.74
CA THR A 21 6.94 16.22 11.56
C THR A 21 6.93 14.70 11.33
N GLU A 22 6.01 13.98 12.00
CA GLU A 22 5.94 12.53 11.96
C GLU A 22 4.71 12.04 11.20
N PRO A 23 4.85 11.04 10.29
CA PRO A 23 3.72 10.40 9.66
C PRO A 23 2.84 9.65 10.67
N ILE A 24 1.53 9.74 10.51
CA ILE A 24 0.55 8.98 11.30
C ILE A 24 0.37 7.60 10.64
N SER A 25 0.66 6.53 11.37
CA SER A 25 0.43 5.15 10.89
C SER A 25 -1.06 4.87 10.73
N LEU A 26 -1.44 4.40 9.54
CA LEU A 26 -2.81 4.01 9.19
C LEU A 26 -2.98 2.48 9.09
N GLY A 27 -1.97 1.74 9.55
CA GLY A 27 -1.99 0.29 9.68
C GLY A 27 -0.86 -0.39 8.93
N THR A 28 -0.49 -1.56 9.44
CA THR A 28 0.54 -2.43 8.87
C THR A 28 0.02 -3.87 8.77
N ARG A 29 0.60 -4.68 7.88
CA ARG A 29 0.35 -6.12 7.77
C ARG A 29 1.50 -6.82 7.05
N THR A 30 1.87 -8.01 7.51
CA THR A 30 2.68 -8.93 6.72
C THR A 30 1.78 -9.80 5.84
N ALA A 31 2.12 -9.95 4.56
CA ALA A 31 1.37 -10.78 3.62
C ALA A 31 2.27 -11.87 3.03
N PRO A 32 1.86 -13.14 3.03
CA PRO A 32 2.74 -14.23 2.58
C PRO A 32 2.77 -14.39 1.04
N SER A 33 2.07 -13.56 0.27
CA SER A 33 2.06 -13.64 -1.19
C SER A 33 1.73 -12.29 -1.86
N PRO A 34 2.13 -12.08 -3.14
CA PRO A 34 1.78 -10.87 -3.90
C PRO A 34 0.28 -10.61 -3.93
N ARG A 35 -0.54 -11.65 -4.14
CA ARG A 35 -2.01 -11.53 -4.17
C ARG A 35 -2.58 -11.04 -2.85
N LEU A 36 -2.02 -11.50 -1.73
CA LEU A 36 -2.45 -11.07 -0.40
C LEU A 36 -1.95 -9.67 -0.03
N ALA A 37 -0.81 -9.25 -0.58
CA ALA A 37 -0.31 -7.89 -0.51
C ALA A 37 -1.20 -6.94 -1.32
N LEU A 38 -1.52 -7.26 -2.57
CA LEU A 38 -2.47 -6.49 -3.40
C LEU A 38 -3.85 -6.41 -2.76
N ARG A 39 -4.36 -7.51 -2.19
CA ARG A 39 -5.62 -7.48 -1.43
C ARG A 39 -5.56 -6.51 -0.25
N TRP A 40 -4.41 -6.43 0.43
CA TRP A 40 -4.22 -5.45 1.50
C TRP A 40 -4.23 -4.02 0.98
N LEU A 41 -3.50 -3.74 -0.10
CA LEU A 41 -3.49 -2.42 -0.78
C LEU A 41 -4.92 -2.00 -1.12
N ARG A 42 -5.68 -2.86 -1.82
CA ARG A 42 -7.08 -2.60 -2.20
C ARG A 42 -7.97 -2.27 -1.01
N ASN A 43 -7.94 -3.10 0.02
CA ASN A 43 -8.77 -2.86 1.20
C ASN A 43 -8.38 -1.56 1.93
N ARG A 44 -7.09 -1.24 2.00
CA ARG A 44 -6.62 -0.03 2.69
C ARG A 44 -6.91 1.23 1.89
N THR A 45 -6.71 1.20 0.56
CA THR A 45 -7.11 2.29 -0.35
C THR A 45 -8.60 2.55 -0.25
N ALA A 46 -9.45 1.51 -0.27
CA ALA A 46 -10.90 1.66 -0.10
C ALA A 46 -11.27 2.28 1.26
N ALA A 47 -10.65 1.82 2.35
CA ALA A 47 -10.91 2.34 3.68
C ALA A 47 -10.51 3.82 3.86
N ILE A 48 -9.40 4.25 3.27
CA ILE A 48 -8.96 5.66 3.28
C ILE A 48 -9.89 6.49 2.37
N THR A 49 -10.12 6.01 1.15
CA THR A 49 -10.97 6.69 0.15
C THR A 49 -12.38 6.96 0.68
N ALA A 50 -12.95 6.04 1.45
CA ALA A 50 -14.28 6.19 2.05
C ALA A 50 -14.38 7.32 3.09
N GLN A 51 -13.26 7.84 3.58
CA GLN A 51 -13.19 8.93 4.56
C GLN A 51 -12.84 10.28 3.94
N LEU A 52 -12.44 10.30 2.66
CA LEU A 52 -12.08 11.52 1.96
C LEU A 52 -13.32 12.21 1.39
N ASP A 53 -13.29 13.54 1.34
CA ASP A 53 -14.32 14.31 0.66
C ASP A 53 -14.42 13.90 -0.82
N PRO A 54 -15.61 14.03 -1.46
CA PRO A 54 -15.85 13.55 -2.81
C PRO A 54 -14.78 13.88 -3.87
N PRO A 55 -14.21 15.12 -3.95
CA PRO A 55 -13.16 15.41 -4.93
C PRO A 55 -11.86 14.63 -4.67
N TYR A 56 -11.44 14.51 -3.41
CA TYR A 56 -10.20 13.81 -3.01
C TYR A 56 -10.33 12.29 -3.04
N ALA A 57 -11.55 11.79 -2.92
CA ALA A 57 -11.84 10.36 -3.02
C ALA A 57 -11.79 9.83 -4.46
N ARG A 58 -11.85 10.69 -5.49
CA ARG A 58 -11.92 10.24 -6.89
C ARG A 58 -10.70 9.43 -7.33
N PRO A 59 -9.43 9.86 -7.12
CA PRO A 59 -8.26 9.07 -7.50
C PRO A 59 -8.24 7.68 -6.87
N GLY A 60 -8.67 7.57 -5.61
CA GLY A 60 -8.76 6.28 -4.92
C GLY A 60 -9.82 5.37 -5.52
N ARG A 61 -10.99 5.92 -5.90
CA ARG A 61 -12.03 5.17 -6.62
C ARG A 61 -11.56 4.72 -8.00
N ASP A 62 -10.91 5.61 -8.75
CA ASP A 62 -10.41 5.33 -10.09
C ASP A 62 -9.43 4.16 -10.04
N TRP A 63 -8.44 4.19 -9.14
CA TRP A 63 -7.50 3.08 -8.93
C TRP A 63 -8.17 1.77 -8.48
N LEU A 64 -9.22 1.84 -7.66
CA LEU A 64 -9.96 0.65 -7.20
C LEU A 64 -10.75 -0.04 -8.32
N THR A 65 -11.13 0.71 -9.35
CA THR A 65 -11.85 0.19 -10.53
C THR A 65 -10.96 -0.07 -11.73
N ASP A 66 -9.71 0.39 -11.71
CA ASP A 66 -8.72 0.14 -12.76
C ASP A 66 -8.11 -1.26 -12.60
N GLU A 67 -8.65 -2.21 -13.37
CA GLU A 67 -8.18 -3.59 -13.36
C GLU A 67 -6.75 -3.72 -13.93
N ALA A 68 -6.41 -2.91 -14.95
CA ALA A 68 -5.10 -2.96 -15.59
C ALA A 68 -4.00 -2.49 -14.63
N GLU A 69 -4.24 -1.39 -13.91
CA GLU A 69 -3.32 -0.89 -12.87
C GLU A 69 -3.15 -1.91 -11.73
N GLN A 70 -4.20 -2.65 -11.37
CA GLN A 70 -4.13 -3.70 -10.36
C GLN A 70 -3.34 -4.92 -10.83
N GLU A 71 -3.45 -5.29 -12.11
CA GLU A 71 -2.64 -6.33 -12.72
C GLU A 71 -1.16 -5.93 -12.79
N GLU A 72 -0.87 -4.68 -13.14
CA GLU A 72 0.50 -4.13 -13.11
C GLU A 72 1.07 -4.14 -11.69
N ALA A 73 0.29 -3.69 -10.70
CA ALA A 73 0.68 -3.75 -9.29
C ALA A 73 0.99 -5.18 -8.85
N LEU A 74 0.18 -6.17 -9.27
CA LEU A 74 0.43 -7.57 -8.98
C LEU A 74 1.74 -8.06 -9.62
N ALA A 75 1.98 -7.70 -10.88
CA ALA A 75 3.19 -8.08 -11.61
C ALA A 75 4.45 -7.51 -10.98
N LEU A 76 4.43 -6.24 -10.56
CA LEU A 76 5.53 -5.60 -9.83
C LEU A 76 5.83 -6.32 -8.52
N LEU A 77 4.81 -6.60 -7.71
CA LEU A 77 4.98 -7.34 -6.46
C LEU A 77 5.53 -8.75 -6.71
N ALA A 78 5.01 -9.46 -7.71
CA ALA A 78 5.45 -10.81 -8.05
C ALA A 78 6.90 -10.87 -8.57
N THR A 79 7.39 -9.80 -9.20
CA THR A 79 8.76 -9.68 -9.70
C THR A 79 9.73 -9.08 -8.67
N GLY A 80 9.30 -8.87 -7.43
CA GLY A 80 10.16 -8.38 -6.36
C GLY A 80 10.32 -6.86 -6.31
N HIS A 81 9.40 -6.12 -6.92
CA HIS A 81 9.33 -4.66 -6.81
C HIS A 81 8.26 -4.23 -5.79
N ALA A 82 8.52 -3.11 -5.13
CA ALA A 82 7.51 -2.48 -4.28
C ALA A 82 6.47 -1.75 -5.13
N TYR A 83 5.24 -1.67 -4.63
CA TYR A 83 4.18 -0.88 -5.25
C TYR A 83 3.56 0.06 -4.21
N ARG A 84 3.17 1.27 -4.65
CA ARG A 84 2.52 2.26 -3.79
C ARG A 84 1.31 2.88 -4.48
N VAL A 85 0.28 3.14 -3.70
CA VAL A 85 -0.82 4.05 -4.03
C VAL A 85 -0.63 5.31 -3.20
N THR A 86 -0.73 6.48 -3.85
CA THR A 86 -0.67 7.78 -3.16
C THR A 86 -1.99 8.51 -3.40
N LEU A 87 -2.64 8.94 -2.31
CA LEU A 87 -3.83 9.80 -2.35
C LEU A 87 -3.51 11.14 -1.67
N HIS A 88 -4.25 12.16 -2.02
CA HIS A 88 -4.08 13.51 -1.47
C HIS A 88 -5.42 14.13 -1.10
N ASP A 89 -5.44 14.81 0.04
CA ASP A 89 -6.36 15.93 0.29
C ASP A 89 -5.56 17.25 0.32
N ASP A 90 -6.20 18.35 0.73
CA ASP A 90 -5.59 19.68 0.79
C ASP A 90 -4.27 19.77 1.58
N GLN A 91 -4.15 19.01 2.67
CA GLN A 91 -3.04 19.12 3.62
C GLN A 91 -2.33 17.80 3.88
N THR A 92 -2.88 16.69 3.43
CA THR A 92 -2.47 15.34 3.80
C THR A 92 -2.16 14.51 2.58
N THR A 93 -0.98 13.91 2.58
CA THR A 93 -0.60 12.86 1.63
C THR A 93 -0.75 11.50 2.31
N TYR A 94 -1.55 10.62 1.71
CA TYR A 94 -1.73 9.25 2.16
C TYR A 94 -0.91 8.33 1.28
N VAL A 95 -0.03 7.54 1.88
CA VAL A 95 0.75 6.52 1.18
C VAL A 95 0.28 5.15 1.65
N ILE A 96 -0.06 4.28 0.71
CA ILE A 96 -0.38 2.87 0.95
C ILE A 96 0.62 2.05 0.14
N ALA A 97 1.45 1.24 0.79
CA ALA A 97 2.54 0.53 0.13
C ALA A 97 2.59 -0.95 0.51
N ALA A 98 3.10 -1.74 -0.43
CA ALA A 98 3.51 -3.11 -0.20
C ALA A 98 4.94 -3.28 -0.73
N THR A 99 5.84 -3.70 0.14
CA THR A 99 7.24 -3.96 -0.19
C THR A 99 7.50 -5.47 -0.11
N PRO A 100 8.12 -6.07 -1.14
CA PRO A 100 8.47 -7.48 -1.11
C PRO A 100 9.50 -7.77 -0.02
N PRO A 101 9.52 -9.00 0.50
CA PRO A 101 10.54 -9.41 1.46
C PRO A 101 11.93 -9.19 0.88
N ARG A 102 12.83 -8.59 1.65
CA ARG A 102 14.24 -8.46 1.25
C ARG A 102 14.79 -9.82 0.85
N THR A 103 15.17 -9.98 -0.41
CA THR A 103 16.08 -11.05 -0.81
C THR A 103 17.39 -10.80 -0.09
N ALA A 104 17.73 -11.68 0.88
CA ALA A 104 19.08 -11.70 1.43
C ALA A 104 20.03 -11.90 0.24
N ALA A 105 20.78 -10.85 -0.12
CA ALA A 105 21.94 -10.98 -0.97
C ALA A 105 22.95 -11.82 -0.18
N TRP A 106 23.39 -12.94 -0.76
CA TRP A 106 24.48 -13.75 -0.24
C TRP A 106 25.82 -13.16 -0.69
#